data_AF-A0A2N2C353-F1
#
_entry.id   AF-A0A2N2C353-F1
#
_cell.length_a   1.000
_cell.length_b   1.000
_cell.length_c   1.000
_cell.angle_alpha   90.00
_cell.angle_beta   90.00
_cell.angle_gamma   90.00
#
_symmetry.space_group_name_H-M   'P 1'
#
loop_
_entity.id
_entity.type
_entity.pdbx_description
1 polymer ?
#
loop_
_entity_poly.entity_id
_entity_poly.type
_entity_poly.pdbx_seq_one_letter_code
_entity_poly.pdbx_strand_id
1 'polypeptide(L)'
;FENLAKDNPKGYPKTTKEDLSSLLEASFKDLHLLYPKSAKRWDIVQARMQENLMITFDRLNPMEEDTSFTVAHQEYKFEHTWPTRHDISIALRGIIDRIDMTSSAFRIVDYKSSAKRLKTDKVAGGLQLQLLTYLIITSKLFKKTPVGAFYLSMRNLDVTIPQYKFVKKDAIDFDSVLSDAEIIKKHKLTGWFFVEKAEMFQSKNYVQGLINDQKVDKRYRFDLLKVEELFTEIYSYLVNELSCGQIRRRPTENACKFCDYASICWYKGKVYDPLAISDRDISLTTEVEA
;
A
#
# COMPACT_ATOMS: atom_id res chain seq x y z
N PHE A 1 0.16 -3.68 14.86
CA PHE A 1 -1.17 -3.18 14.48
C PHE A 1 -2.26 -4.18 14.80
N GLU A 2 -2.16 -5.44 14.34
CA GLU A 2 -3.15 -6.51 14.62
C GLU A 2 -3.51 -6.62 16.11
N ASN A 3 -2.52 -6.84 16.97
CA ASN A 3 -2.73 -6.96 18.41
C ASN A 3 -3.33 -5.70 19.07
N LEU A 4 -3.04 -4.51 18.52
CA LEU A 4 -3.42 -3.23 19.13
C LEU A 4 -4.79 -2.72 18.66
N ALA A 5 -5.26 -3.13 17.47
CA ALA A 5 -6.54 -2.68 16.93
C ALA A 5 -7.67 -3.71 17.12
N LYS A 6 -7.36 -4.90 17.66
CA LYS A 6 -8.33 -5.98 17.90
C LYS A 6 -9.49 -5.57 18.82
N ASP A 7 -9.19 -4.89 19.93
CA ASP A 7 -10.18 -4.50 20.94
C ASP A 7 -10.63 -3.03 20.79
N ASN A 8 -9.78 -2.19 20.18
CA ASN A 8 -10.10 -0.81 19.86
C ASN A 8 -9.60 -0.48 18.43
N PRO A 9 -10.47 -0.53 17.41
CA PRO A 9 -10.13 -0.32 16.01
C PRO A 9 -9.32 0.96 15.71
N LYS A 10 -9.54 2.01 16.52
CA LYS A 10 -8.81 3.29 16.43
C LYS A 10 -7.94 3.58 17.65
N GLY A 11 -7.72 2.59 18.51
CA GLY A 11 -6.99 2.75 19.78
C GLY A 11 -5.48 2.59 19.64
N TYR A 12 -5.02 1.86 18.61
CA TYR A 12 -3.60 1.63 18.41
C TYR A 12 -2.73 2.90 18.29
N PRO A 13 -3.20 4.06 17.80
CA PRO A 13 -2.41 5.28 17.82
C PRO A 13 -2.21 5.86 19.24
N LYS A 14 -3.05 5.47 20.20
CA LYS A 14 -3.04 5.93 21.59
C LYS A 14 -2.29 4.98 22.53
N THR A 15 -1.64 3.95 21.97
CA THR A 15 -0.85 2.99 22.73
C THR A 15 0.32 3.69 23.42
N THR A 16 0.52 3.39 24.71
CA THR A 16 1.62 3.99 25.49
C THR A 16 2.95 3.34 25.14
N LYS A 17 4.04 4.02 25.51
CA LYS A 17 5.40 3.50 25.28
C LYS A 17 5.62 2.19 26.05
N GLU A 18 5.03 2.08 27.24
CA GLU A 18 5.10 0.93 28.15
C GLU A 18 4.34 -0.28 27.58
N ASP A 19 3.12 -0.07 27.07
CA ASP A 19 2.33 -1.12 26.42
C ASP A 19 3.06 -1.67 25.20
N LEU A 20 3.63 -0.77 24.39
CA LEU A 20 4.41 -1.17 23.22
C LEU A 20 5.69 -1.91 23.60
N SER A 21 6.36 -1.50 24.68
CA SER A 21 7.55 -2.19 25.20
C SER A 21 7.22 -3.64 25.55
N SER A 22 6.11 -3.85 26.25
CA SER A 22 5.64 -5.18 26.67
C SER A 22 5.34 -6.07 25.45
N LEU A 23 4.72 -5.50 24.40
CA LEU A 23 4.43 -6.22 23.16
C LEU A 23 5.72 -6.63 22.41
N LEU A 24 6.70 -5.73 22.35
CA LEU A 24 7.97 -5.98 21.67
C LEU A 24 8.85 -6.97 22.43
N GLU A 25 8.86 -6.91 23.76
CA GLU A 25 9.68 -7.78 24.60
C GLU A 25 9.40 -9.27 24.33
N ALA A 26 8.13 -9.64 24.18
CA ALA A 26 7.74 -10.99 23.82
C ALA A 26 8.35 -11.46 22.49
N SER A 27 8.43 -10.57 21.50
CA SER A 27 8.98 -10.88 20.16
C SER A 27 10.51 -10.93 20.15
N PHE A 28 11.17 -10.10 20.96
CA PHE A 28 12.63 -10.04 21.03
C PHE A 28 13.23 -11.08 21.97
N LYS A 29 12.47 -11.64 22.90
CA LYS A 29 12.92 -12.70 23.80
C LYS A 29 13.53 -13.89 23.06
N ASP A 30 12.89 -14.34 21.98
CA ASP A 30 13.38 -15.46 21.17
C ASP A 30 14.69 -15.12 20.44
N LEU A 31 14.85 -13.88 19.98
CA LEU A 31 16.08 -13.41 19.33
C LEU A 31 17.26 -13.39 20.32
N HIS A 32 17.03 -12.96 21.56
CA HIS A 32 18.03 -12.98 22.61
C HIS A 32 18.45 -14.41 22.97
N LEU A 33 17.48 -15.33 23.01
CA LEU A 33 17.73 -16.74 23.28
C LEU A 33 18.54 -17.43 22.17
N LEU A 34 18.17 -17.21 20.91
CA LEU A 34 18.80 -17.85 19.75
C LEU A 34 20.17 -17.24 19.41
N TYR A 35 20.38 -15.95 19.68
CA TYR A 35 21.59 -15.22 19.28
C TYR A 35 22.19 -14.40 20.44
N PRO A 36 22.63 -15.05 21.55
CA PRO A 36 23.06 -14.37 22.77
C PRO A 36 24.29 -13.46 22.57
N LYS A 37 25.19 -13.83 21.65
CA LYS A 37 26.37 -13.00 21.29
C LYS A 37 25.99 -11.67 20.66
N SER A 38 24.76 -11.54 20.15
CA SER A 38 24.22 -10.33 19.54
C SER A 38 23.20 -9.60 20.44
N ALA A 39 23.08 -9.94 21.73
CA ALA A 39 22.09 -9.35 22.64
C ALA A 39 22.05 -7.81 22.58
N LYS A 40 23.21 -7.15 22.74
CA LYS A 40 23.31 -5.67 22.63
C LYS A 40 22.78 -5.11 21.31
N ARG A 41 22.94 -5.85 20.20
CA ARG A 41 22.41 -5.44 18.90
C ARG A 41 20.88 -5.53 18.92
N TRP A 42 20.32 -6.58 19.50
CA TRP A 42 18.88 -6.75 19.61
C TRP A 42 18.24 -5.70 20.52
N ASP A 43 18.88 -5.35 21.64
CA ASP A 43 18.45 -4.22 22.49
C ASP A 43 18.33 -2.92 21.69
N ILE A 44 19.36 -2.59 20.89
CA ILE A 44 19.36 -1.39 20.04
C ILE A 44 18.26 -1.46 18.97
N VAL A 45 18.07 -2.63 18.35
CA VAL A 45 17.04 -2.81 17.32
C VAL A 45 15.64 -2.69 17.93
N GLN A 46 15.42 -3.27 19.12
CA GLN A 46 14.15 -3.16 19.85
C GLN A 46 13.84 -1.72 20.21
N ALA A 47 14.80 -0.99 20.78
CA ALA A 47 14.63 0.42 21.13
C ALA A 47 14.30 1.29 19.89
N ARG A 48 15.03 1.09 18.78
CA ARG A 48 14.76 1.81 17.52
C ARG A 48 13.40 1.46 16.92
N MET A 49 12.99 0.20 17.01
CA MET A 49 11.68 -0.24 16.53
C MET A 49 10.56 0.38 17.34
N GLN A 50 10.69 0.42 18.67
CA GLN A 50 9.75 1.07 19.58
C GLN A 50 9.62 2.56 19.26
N GLU A 51 10.73 3.28 19.13
CA GLU A 51 10.73 4.70 18.76
C GLU A 51 10.10 4.95 17.39
N ASN A 52 10.43 4.12 16.39
CA ASN A 52 9.85 4.22 15.05
C ASN A 52 8.33 4.03 15.07
N LEU A 53 7.84 3.05 15.83
CA LEU A 53 6.41 2.78 15.97
C LEU A 53 5.69 3.91 16.71
N MET A 54 6.27 4.46 17.78
CA MET A 54 5.68 5.61 18.48
C MET A 54 5.51 6.82 17.55
N ILE A 55 6.56 7.19 16.82
CA ILE A 55 6.49 8.27 15.81
C ILE A 55 5.44 7.95 14.75
N THR A 56 5.27 6.68 14.39
CA THR A 56 4.22 6.27 13.46
C THR A 56 2.83 6.45 14.06
N PHE A 57 2.61 6.02 15.30
CA PHE A 57 1.32 6.16 15.98
C PHE A 57 0.91 7.62 16.15
N ASP A 58 1.84 8.49 16.55
CA ASP A 58 1.58 9.93 16.68
C ASP A 58 1.08 10.54 15.36
N ARG A 59 1.66 10.13 14.22
CA ARG A 59 1.24 10.57 12.89
C ARG A 59 -0.08 9.97 12.44
N LEU A 60 -0.37 8.73 12.84
CA LEU A 60 -1.59 8.04 12.44
C LEU A 60 -2.80 8.47 13.28
N ASN A 61 -2.62 8.94 14.51
CA ASN A 61 -3.75 9.39 15.34
C ASN A 61 -4.62 10.45 14.64
N PRO A 62 -4.07 11.60 14.17
CA PRO A 62 -4.88 12.60 13.48
C PRO A 62 -5.42 12.12 12.12
N MET A 63 -4.74 11.18 11.46
CA MET A 63 -5.25 10.54 10.23
C MET A 63 -6.50 9.69 10.51
N GLU A 64 -6.50 8.92 11.60
CA GLU A 64 -7.65 8.10 11.99
C GLU A 64 -8.83 8.96 12.48
N GLU A 65 -8.56 10.14 13.03
CA GLU A 65 -9.59 11.13 13.40
C GLU A 65 -10.20 11.82 12.17
N ASP A 66 -9.43 11.99 11.08
CA ASP A 66 -9.84 12.64 9.83
C ASP A 66 -10.72 11.75 8.92
N THR A 67 -11.21 10.60 9.40
CA THR A 67 -11.99 9.68 8.57
C THR A 67 -13.10 8.94 9.33
N SER A 68 -14.22 8.70 8.67
CA SER A 68 -15.32 7.88 9.21
C SER A 68 -15.07 6.37 9.10
N PHE A 69 -14.04 5.97 8.36
CA PHE A 69 -13.61 4.58 8.29
C PHE A 69 -13.16 4.05 9.66
N THR A 70 -13.46 2.78 9.94
CA THR A 70 -12.98 2.05 11.12
C THR A 70 -12.37 0.72 10.67
N VAL A 71 -11.37 0.23 11.40
CA VAL A 71 -10.75 -1.07 11.12
C VAL A 71 -11.78 -2.17 11.34
N ALA A 72 -12.18 -2.84 10.26
CA ALA A 72 -13.12 -3.95 10.32
C ALA A 72 -12.39 -5.30 10.38
N HIS A 73 -11.33 -5.44 9.58
CA HIS A 73 -10.52 -6.66 9.52
C HIS A 73 -9.03 -6.33 9.41
N GLN A 74 -8.21 -7.21 9.98
CA GLN A 74 -6.75 -7.20 9.86
C GLN A 74 -6.28 -8.61 9.54
N GLU A 75 -5.18 -8.71 8.79
CA GLU A 75 -4.60 -10.00 8.35
C GLU A 75 -5.67 -10.94 7.79
N TYR A 76 -6.58 -10.39 6.97
CA TYR A 76 -7.74 -11.10 6.49
C TYR A 76 -7.35 -12.10 5.42
N LYS A 77 -7.44 -13.39 5.76
CA LYS A 77 -7.17 -14.49 4.82
C LYS A 77 -8.30 -14.60 3.81
N PHE A 78 -7.94 -14.69 2.54
CA PHE A 78 -8.90 -14.94 1.47
C PHE A 78 -8.49 -16.13 0.61
N GLU A 79 -9.49 -16.75 0.02
CA GLU A 79 -9.37 -17.67 -1.09
C GLU A 79 -10.38 -17.25 -2.16
N HIS A 80 -9.91 -17.06 -3.39
CA HIS A 80 -10.75 -16.59 -4.49
C HIS A 80 -10.38 -17.30 -5.78
N THR A 81 -11.38 -17.83 -6.48
CA THR A 81 -11.19 -18.38 -7.82
C THR A 81 -11.37 -17.27 -8.86
N TRP A 82 -10.31 -16.97 -9.60
CA TRP A 82 -10.31 -15.98 -10.66
C TRP A 82 -10.52 -16.66 -12.03
N PRO A 83 -11.58 -16.31 -12.77
CA PRO A 83 -11.81 -16.86 -14.10
C PRO A 83 -10.80 -16.29 -15.10
N THR A 84 -10.32 -17.12 -16.03
CA THR A 84 -9.52 -16.64 -17.17
C THR A 84 -10.32 -16.76 -18.47
N ARG A 85 -9.77 -16.27 -19.59
CA ARG A 85 -10.34 -16.47 -20.93
C ARG A 85 -10.11 -17.89 -21.48
N HIS A 86 -9.48 -18.76 -20.69
CA HIS A 86 -9.25 -20.18 -21.00
C HIS A 86 -10.07 -21.06 -20.05
N ASP A 87 -10.14 -22.36 -20.34
CA ASP A 87 -10.82 -23.35 -19.49
C ASP A 87 -10.08 -23.63 -18.15
N ILE A 88 -9.06 -22.84 -17.83
CA ILE A 88 -8.28 -22.94 -16.60
C ILE A 88 -8.56 -21.69 -15.76
N SER A 89 -9.02 -21.89 -14.53
CA SER A 89 -9.16 -20.82 -13.54
C SER A 89 -7.94 -20.76 -12.62
N ILE A 90 -7.72 -19.60 -11.99
CA ILE A 90 -6.64 -19.42 -11.01
C ILE A 90 -7.23 -19.40 -9.61
N ALA A 91 -6.75 -20.27 -8.72
CA ALA A 91 -7.05 -20.19 -7.29
C ALA A 91 -6.03 -19.26 -6.62
N LEU A 92 -6.49 -18.08 -6.19
CA LEU A 92 -5.68 -17.11 -5.46
C LEU A 92 -5.93 -17.26 -3.96
N ARG A 93 -4.85 -17.39 -3.20
CA ARG A 93 -4.86 -17.37 -1.72
C ARG A 93 -3.91 -16.29 -1.25
N GLY A 94 -4.31 -15.54 -0.24
CA GLY A 94 -3.49 -14.46 0.30
C GLY A 94 -4.04 -13.89 1.59
N ILE A 95 -3.38 -12.84 2.06
CA ILE A 95 -3.69 -12.16 3.31
C ILE A 95 -3.75 -10.65 3.03
N ILE A 96 -4.87 -10.03 3.36
CA ILE A 96 -5.08 -8.59 3.24
C ILE A 96 -4.74 -7.95 4.59
N ASP A 97 -3.70 -7.11 4.60
CA ASP A 97 -3.18 -6.47 5.81
C ASP A 97 -4.27 -5.78 6.66
N ARG A 98 -5.06 -4.88 6.04
CA ARG A 98 -6.11 -4.13 6.73
C ARG A 98 -7.26 -3.75 5.79
N ILE A 99 -8.48 -3.99 6.25
CA ILE A 99 -9.74 -3.58 5.60
C ILE A 99 -10.47 -2.64 6.55
N ASP A 100 -10.67 -1.40 6.10
CA ASP A 100 -11.49 -0.44 6.83
C ASP A 100 -12.86 -0.32 6.20
N MET A 101 -13.90 -0.21 7.03
CA MET A 101 -15.28 -0.12 6.56
C MET A 101 -16.08 0.99 7.23
N THR A 102 -17.09 1.45 6.50
CA THR A 102 -18.28 2.13 7.01
C THR A 102 -19.51 1.22 6.80
N SER A 103 -20.71 1.73 7.07
CA SER A 103 -21.95 1.00 6.78
C SER A 103 -22.09 0.64 5.30
N SER A 104 -21.66 1.50 4.38
CA SER A 104 -21.89 1.35 2.93
C SER A 104 -20.63 1.16 2.09
N ALA A 105 -19.43 1.42 2.64
CA ALA A 105 -18.21 1.49 1.85
C ALA A 105 -17.00 0.89 2.55
N PHE A 106 -15.92 0.68 1.81
CA PHE A 106 -14.67 0.16 2.35
C PHE A 106 -13.43 0.73 1.65
N ARG A 107 -12.27 0.59 2.30
CA ARG A 107 -10.94 0.81 1.71
C ARG A 107 -9.97 -0.29 2.15
N ILE A 108 -8.94 -0.51 1.33
CA ILE A 108 -7.81 -1.37 1.68
C ILE A 108 -6.63 -0.51 2.11
N VAL A 109 -5.96 -0.91 3.19
CA VAL A 109 -4.69 -0.32 3.63
C VAL A 109 -3.66 -1.43 3.72
N ASP A 110 -2.54 -1.27 3.03
CA ASP A 110 -1.42 -2.22 3.02
C ASP A 110 -0.18 -1.55 3.61
N TYR A 111 0.46 -2.23 4.56
CA TYR A 111 1.60 -1.70 5.30
C TYR A 111 2.89 -2.02 4.56
N LYS A 112 3.65 -1.00 4.18
CA LYS A 112 4.97 -1.18 3.56
C LYS A 112 6.06 -0.53 4.39
N SER A 113 7.18 -1.24 4.54
CA SER A 113 8.39 -0.74 5.21
C SER A 113 9.05 0.43 4.48
N SER A 114 8.66 0.69 3.24
CA SER A 114 9.14 1.80 2.40
C SER A 114 7.97 2.51 1.73
N ALA A 115 8.15 3.78 1.40
CA ALA A 115 7.22 4.48 0.51
C ALA A 115 7.09 3.73 -0.82
N LYS A 116 5.86 3.37 -1.19
CA LYS A 116 5.50 2.79 -2.48
C LYS A 116 4.43 3.63 -3.13
N ARG A 117 4.24 3.46 -4.44
CA ARG A 117 3.12 4.05 -5.19
C ARG A 117 2.72 3.06 -6.27
N LEU A 118 1.42 3.02 -6.58
CA LEU A 118 0.93 2.34 -7.77
C LEU A 118 1.32 3.14 -9.01
N LYS A 119 1.89 2.47 -10.02
CA LYS A 119 2.16 3.06 -11.33
C LYS A 119 1.40 2.28 -12.40
N THR A 120 0.72 3.00 -13.28
CA THR A 120 -0.16 2.43 -14.31
C THR A 120 0.58 1.45 -15.22
N ASP A 121 1.78 1.80 -15.68
CA ASP A 121 2.67 0.95 -16.49
C ASP A 121 3.01 -0.36 -15.77
N LYS A 122 3.29 -0.31 -14.47
CA LYS A 122 3.62 -1.50 -13.68
C LYS A 122 2.39 -2.36 -13.38
N VAL A 123 1.21 -1.75 -13.23
CA VAL A 123 -0.04 -2.48 -13.07
C VAL A 123 -0.39 -3.20 -14.39
N ALA A 124 -0.36 -2.48 -15.51
CA ALA A 124 -0.60 -3.03 -16.86
C ALA A 124 0.41 -4.13 -17.24
N GLY A 125 1.68 -3.98 -16.84
CA GLY A 125 2.71 -5.00 -17.05
C GLY A 125 2.71 -6.15 -16.03
N GLY A 126 1.70 -6.28 -15.18
CA GLY A 126 1.60 -7.39 -14.22
C GLY A 126 2.60 -7.35 -13.05
N LEU A 127 3.31 -6.24 -12.83
CA LEU A 127 4.34 -6.10 -11.80
C LEU A 127 3.77 -5.60 -10.44
N GLN A 128 2.59 -4.99 -10.44
CA GLN A 128 1.94 -4.45 -9.24
C GLN A 128 0.46 -4.87 -9.15
N LEU A 129 0.21 -6.14 -8.84
CA LEU A 129 -1.15 -6.70 -8.79
C LEU A 129 -1.74 -6.79 -7.37
N GLN A 130 -0.88 -6.92 -6.35
CA GLN A 130 -1.29 -7.28 -4.98
C GLN A 130 -2.39 -6.37 -4.40
N LEU A 131 -2.12 -5.06 -4.30
CA LEU A 131 -3.01 -4.11 -3.63
C LEU A 131 -4.40 -4.01 -4.30
N LEU A 132 -4.45 -4.04 -5.64
CA LEU A 132 -5.70 -3.96 -6.38
C LEU A 132 -6.46 -5.30 -6.40
N THR A 133 -5.73 -6.42 -6.35
CA THR A 133 -6.35 -7.76 -6.16
C THR A 133 -7.14 -7.78 -4.85
N TYR A 134 -6.56 -7.23 -3.77
CA TYR A 134 -7.22 -7.16 -2.47
C TYR A 134 -8.51 -6.35 -2.53
N LEU A 135 -8.50 -5.20 -3.24
CA LEU A 135 -9.68 -4.37 -3.42
C LEU A 135 -10.79 -5.09 -4.19
N ILE A 136 -10.45 -5.72 -5.31
CA ILE A 136 -11.43 -6.42 -6.17
C ILE A 136 -12.09 -7.58 -5.41
N ILE A 137 -11.28 -8.40 -4.73
CA ILE A 137 -11.80 -9.54 -3.95
C ILE A 137 -12.68 -9.05 -2.81
N THR A 138 -12.25 -8.04 -2.08
CA THR A 138 -13.03 -7.44 -0.98
C THR A 138 -14.36 -6.86 -1.49
N SER A 139 -14.37 -6.24 -2.67
CA SER A 139 -15.59 -5.73 -3.31
C SER A 139 -16.62 -6.86 -3.52
N LYS A 140 -16.17 -8.01 -4.01
CA LYS A 140 -17.01 -9.19 -4.24
C LYS A 140 -17.51 -9.83 -2.94
N LEU A 141 -16.66 -9.90 -1.93
CA LEU A 141 -16.98 -10.50 -0.63
C LEU A 141 -18.02 -9.69 0.15
N PHE A 142 -17.81 -8.37 0.26
CA PHE A 142 -18.61 -7.54 1.16
C PHE A 142 -19.71 -6.73 0.46
N LYS A 143 -19.68 -6.64 -0.89
CA LYS A 143 -20.67 -5.91 -1.71
C LYS A 143 -20.90 -4.46 -1.23
N LYS A 144 -19.82 -3.82 -0.77
CA LYS A 144 -19.77 -2.41 -0.35
C LYS A 144 -19.08 -1.57 -1.40
N THR A 145 -19.29 -0.26 -1.39
CA THR A 145 -18.62 0.65 -2.32
C THR A 145 -17.11 0.67 -2.07
N PRO A 146 -16.27 0.30 -3.04
CA PRO A 146 -14.81 0.35 -2.93
C PRO A 146 -14.35 1.79 -3.10
N VAL A 147 -13.91 2.45 -2.02
CA VAL A 147 -13.44 3.84 -2.10
C VAL A 147 -12.03 3.92 -2.67
N GLY A 148 -11.15 3.03 -2.24
CA GLY A 148 -9.75 3.06 -2.64
C GLY A 148 -8.90 2.00 -1.98
N ALA A 149 -7.69 1.84 -2.51
CA ALA A 149 -6.67 0.96 -1.97
C ALA A 149 -5.37 1.73 -1.83
N PHE A 150 -4.78 1.71 -0.64
CA PHE A 150 -3.70 2.60 -0.27
C PHE A 150 -2.53 1.88 0.41
N TYR A 151 -1.31 2.31 0.11
CA TYR A 151 -0.12 1.98 0.87
C TYR A 151 0.06 2.95 2.02
N LEU A 152 0.32 2.41 3.21
CA LEU A 152 0.80 3.11 4.39
C LEU A 152 2.30 2.84 4.55
N SER A 153 3.12 3.89 4.52
CA SER A 153 4.56 3.76 4.71
C SER A 153 4.92 3.79 6.20
N MET A 154 5.52 2.71 6.69
CA MET A 154 6.08 2.60 8.04
C MET A 154 7.46 3.27 8.17
N ARG A 155 8.03 3.74 7.06
CA ARG A 155 9.31 4.46 7.10
C ARG A 155 9.12 5.85 7.71
N ASN A 156 9.94 6.17 8.69
CA ASN A 156 10.14 7.56 9.12
C ASN A 156 10.99 8.24 8.05
N LEU A 157 10.37 9.11 7.26
CA LEU A 157 11.07 9.87 6.24
C LEU A 157 11.70 11.09 6.87
N ASP A 158 12.96 11.35 6.52
CA ASP A 158 13.59 12.62 6.84
C ASP A 158 12.85 13.74 6.09
N VAL A 159 12.40 14.74 6.84
CA VAL A 159 11.69 15.89 6.29
C VAL A 159 12.62 17.08 6.40
N THR A 160 13.06 17.59 5.24
CA THR A 160 13.80 18.84 5.19
C THR A 160 12.83 19.99 5.46
N ILE A 161 13.00 20.62 6.62
CA ILE A 161 12.23 21.79 7.03
C ILE A 161 13.04 23.02 6.61
N PRO A 162 12.58 23.82 5.63
CA PRO A 162 13.27 25.06 5.28
C PRO A 162 13.13 26.05 6.44
N GLN A 163 14.19 26.79 6.77
CA GLN A 163 14.16 27.78 7.87
C GLN A 163 13.22 28.96 7.58
N TYR A 164 13.02 29.28 6.30
CA TYR A 164 12.15 30.37 5.87
C TYR A 164 11.29 29.93 4.70
N LYS A 165 10.04 30.39 4.68
CA LYS A 165 9.16 30.31 3.52
C LYS A 165 9.01 31.69 2.89
N PHE A 166 9.38 31.80 1.62
CA PHE A 166 9.21 33.05 0.88
C PHE A 166 7.78 33.13 0.31
N VAL A 167 7.02 34.14 0.73
CA VAL A 167 5.71 34.47 0.13
C VAL A 167 5.76 35.91 -0.34
N LYS A 168 5.55 36.13 -1.64
CA LYS A 168 5.53 37.48 -2.26
C LYS A 168 6.73 38.37 -1.86
N LYS A 169 7.94 37.79 -1.79
CA LYS A 169 9.23 38.42 -1.46
C LYS A 169 9.53 38.64 0.04
N ASP A 170 8.60 38.30 0.93
CA ASP A 170 8.86 38.34 2.37
C ASP A 170 9.28 36.95 2.87
N ALA A 171 10.32 36.90 3.71
CA ALA A 171 10.74 35.70 4.42
C ALA A 171 9.88 35.55 5.68
N ILE A 172 9.07 34.50 5.72
CA ILE A 172 8.29 34.12 6.90
C ILE A 172 9.08 33.02 7.62
N ASP A 173 9.28 33.19 8.92
CA ASP A 173 9.92 32.18 9.77
C ASP A 173 9.10 30.89 9.78
N PHE A 174 9.78 29.75 9.75
CA PHE A 174 9.11 28.45 9.67
C PHE A 174 8.70 27.99 11.07
N ASP A 175 7.43 28.19 11.41
CA ASP A 175 6.90 27.77 12.70
C ASP A 175 6.66 26.24 12.79
N SER A 176 6.36 25.76 14.00
CA SER A 176 6.07 24.33 14.25
C SER A 176 4.87 23.82 13.44
N VAL A 177 3.85 24.65 13.21
CA VAL A 177 2.64 24.28 12.45
C VAL A 177 2.98 24.00 10.98
N LEU A 178 3.86 24.80 10.38
CA LEU A 178 4.35 24.58 9.01
C LEU A 178 5.20 23.31 8.91
N SER A 179 5.92 22.94 9.97
CA SER A 179 6.71 21.70 10.01
C SER A 179 5.83 20.45 10.04
N ASP A 180 4.77 20.46 10.83
CA ASP A 180 3.78 19.37 10.90
C ASP A 180 3.10 19.16 9.55
N ALA A 181 2.77 20.25 8.85
CA ALA A 181 2.16 20.18 7.52
C ALA A 181 3.07 19.48 6.48
N GLU A 182 4.39 19.76 6.48
CA GLU A 182 5.33 19.07 5.58
C GLU A 182 5.55 17.60 5.99
N ILE A 183 5.55 17.30 7.30
CA ILE A 183 5.60 15.92 7.81
C ILE A 183 4.38 15.13 7.34
N ILE A 184 3.17 15.66 7.54
CA ILE A 184 1.92 15.03 7.09
C ILE A 184 1.95 14.80 5.57
N LYS A 185 2.39 15.80 4.80
CA LYS A 185 2.47 15.73 3.34
C LYS A 185 3.41 14.63 2.84
N LYS A 186 4.53 14.37 3.54
CA LYS A 186 5.48 13.29 3.19
C LYS A 186 4.95 11.90 3.56
N HIS A 187 4.04 11.81 4.52
CA HIS A 187 3.52 10.55 5.05
C HIS A 187 2.08 10.24 4.63
N LYS A 188 1.55 10.95 3.63
CA LYS A 188 0.22 10.64 3.08
C LYS A 188 0.13 9.18 2.63
N LEU A 189 -1.05 8.59 2.83
CA LEU A 189 -1.43 7.37 2.15
C LEU A 189 -1.35 7.58 0.64
N THR A 190 -0.80 6.60 -0.07
CA THR A 190 -0.62 6.67 -1.52
C THR A 190 -1.30 5.49 -2.18
N GLY A 191 -2.08 5.73 -3.22
CA GLY A 191 -2.90 4.70 -3.80
C GLY A 191 -3.85 5.23 -4.85
N TRP A 192 -4.84 4.43 -5.19
CA TRP A 192 -5.86 4.73 -6.18
C TRP A 192 -7.24 4.77 -5.53
N PHE A 193 -8.09 5.64 -6.06
CA PHE A 193 -9.50 5.79 -5.72
C PHE A 193 -10.38 5.23 -6.82
N PHE A 194 -11.57 4.78 -6.44
CA PHE A 194 -12.58 4.19 -7.34
C PHE A 194 -13.95 4.87 -7.20
N VAL A 195 -13.95 6.10 -6.65
CA VAL A 195 -15.10 6.97 -6.47
C VAL A 195 -14.76 8.37 -6.95
N GLU A 196 -15.75 9.16 -7.34
CA GLU A 196 -15.55 10.57 -7.71
C GLU A 196 -15.36 11.47 -6.48
N LYS A 197 -16.12 11.20 -5.42
CA LYS A 197 -16.04 11.88 -4.14
C LYS A 197 -15.83 10.86 -3.03
N ALA A 198 -14.88 11.13 -2.16
CA ALA A 198 -14.54 10.28 -1.03
C ALA A 198 -14.98 10.96 0.27
N GLU A 199 -16.28 11.02 0.50
CA GLU A 199 -16.93 11.76 1.61
C GLU A 199 -16.56 11.23 3.01
N MET A 200 -15.97 10.03 3.06
CA MET A 200 -15.50 9.38 4.28
C MET A 200 -14.21 10.01 4.82
N PHE A 201 -13.57 10.92 4.08
CA PHE A 201 -12.42 11.70 4.51
C PHE A 201 -12.88 13.12 4.85
N GLN A 202 -12.41 13.67 5.97
CA GLN A 202 -12.74 15.02 6.39
C GLN A 202 -11.87 16.05 5.68
N SER A 203 -10.60 15.72 5.40
CA SER A 203 -9.67 16.59 4.69
C SER A 203 -8.84 15.88 3.62
N LYS A 204 -8.10 16.67 2.84
CA LYS A 204 -7.12 16.18 1.84
C LYS A 204 -5.74 15.90 2.43
N ASN A 205 -5.57 16.05 3.75
CA ASN A 205 -4.25 16.16 4.35
C ASN A 205 -3.53 14.81 4.41
N TYR A 206 -4.26 13.73 4.66
CA TYR A 206 -3.63 12.44 4.96
C TYR A 206 -3.64 11.43 3.81
N VAL A 207 -4.35 11.71 2.71
CA VAL A 207 -4.39 10.83 1.54
C VAL A 207 -4.04 11.59 0.27
N GLN A 208 -3.12 11.03 -0.52
CA GLN A 208 -2.71 11.58 -1.80
C GLN A 208 -3.81 11.36 -2.85
N GLY A 209 -4.17 12.42 -3.58
CA GLY A 209 -5.18 12.34 -4.65
C GLY A 209 -6.52 12.98 -4.29
N LEU A 210 -6.72 13.41 -3.04
CA LEU A 210 -7.86 14.23 -2.66
C LEU A 210 -7.61 15.71 -2.96
N ILE A 211 -8.65 16.37 -3.46
CA ILE A 211 -8.71 17.82 -3.66
C ILE A 211 -9.79 18.42 -2.73
N ASN A 212 -10.09 19.70 -2.88
CA ASN A 212 -11.11 20.37 -2.07
C ASN A 212 -12.49 19.70 -2.27
N ASP A 213 -13.36 19.85 -1.27
CA ASP A 213 -14.71 19.26 -1.23
C ASP A 213 -14.71 17.73 -1.38
N GLN A 214 -13.63 17.08 -0.91
CA GLN A 214 -13.48 15.62 -0.89
C GLN A 214 -13.57 14.96 -2.28
N LYS A 215 -13.44 15.77 -3.34
CA LYS A 215 -13.34 15.27 -4.70
C LYS A 215 -11.99 14.57 -4.90
N VAL A 216 -11.98 13.62 -5.81
CA VAL A 216 -10.78 12.88 -6.21
C VAL A 216 -10.19 13.50 -7.47
N ASP A 217 -8.89 13.79 -7.46
CA ASP A 217 -8.12 14.18 -8.64
C ASP A 217 -8.17 13.05 -9.69
N LYS A 218 -8.50 13.40 -10.93
CA LYS A 218 -8.64 12.45 -12.05
C LYS A 218 -7.42 11.53 -12.22
N ARG A 219 -6.20 11.98 -11.88
CA ARG A 219 -4.96 11.18 -11.98
C ARG A 219 -4.90 10.01 -10.98
N TYR A 220 -5.74 10.03 -9.96
CA TYR A 220 -5.82 9.00 -8.93
C TYR A 220 -7.16 8.24 -8.97
N ARG A 221 -8.07 8.61 -9.88
CA ARG A 221 -9.41 8.02 -10.01
C ARG A 221 -9.42 6.98 -11.12
N PHE A 222 -9.72 5.74 -10.78
CA PHE A 222 -9.73 4.60 -11.68
C PHE A 222 -11.08 3.89 -11.66
N ASP A 223 -11.34 3.11 -12.71
CA ASP A 223 -12.54 2.29 -12.83
C ASP A 223 -12.23 0.85 -12.39
N LEU A 224 -13.01 0.32 -11.45
CA LEU A 224 -12.73 -0.99 -10.87
C LEU A 224 -12.97 -2.12 -11.88
N LEU A 225 -13.99 -2.00 -12.72
CA LEU A 225 -14.33 -3.01 -13.73
C LEU A 225 -13.22 -3.09 -14.77
N LYS A 226 -12.72 -1.93 -15.23
CA LYS A 226 -11.60 -1.90 -16.19
C LYS A 226 -10.31 -2.47 -15.62
N VAL A 227 -10.03 -2.23 -14.34
CA VAL A 227 -8.88 -2.86 -13.65
C VAL A 227 -9.07 -4.37 -13.53
N GLU A 228 -10.28 -4.84 -13.22
CA GLU A 228 -10.61 -6.26 -13.15
C GLU A 228 -10.49 -6.96 -14.52
N GLU A 229 -10.92 -6.30 -15.59
CA GLU A 229 -10.75 -6.79 -16.97
C GLU A 229 -9.28 -6.90 -17.33
N LEU A 230 -8.47 -5.87 -17.04
CA LEU A 230 -7.01 -5.93 -17.22
C LEU A 230 -6.39 -7.10 -16.45
N PHE A 231 -6.80 -7.33 -15.20
CA PHE A 231 -6.26 -8.42 -14.37
C PHE A 231 -6.62 -9.78 -14.97
N THR A 232 -7.84 -9.91 -15.49
CA THR A 232 -8.29 -11.11 -16.19
C THR A 232 -7.46 -11.34 -17.46
N GLU A 233 -7.11 -10.30 -18.22
CA GLU A 233 -6.21 -10.42 -19.37
C GLU A 233 -4.80 -10.86 -18.96
N ILE A 234 -4.24 -10.23 -17.93
CA ILE A 234 -2.91 -10.58 -17.41
C ILE A 234 -2.88 -12.04 -16.96
N TYR A 235 -3.86 -12.47 -16.18
CA TYR A 235 -3.95 -13.85 -15.71
C TYR A 235 -4.17 -14.86 -16.84
N SER A 236 -4.98 -14.51 -17.84
CA SER A 236 -5.17 -15.37 -19.03
C SER A 236 -3.86 -15.55 -19.80
N TYR A 237 -3.13 -14.46 -20.04
CA TYR A 237 -1.83 -14.50 -20.68
C TYR A 237 -0.83 -15.38 -19.90
N LEU A 238 -0.74 -15.18 -18.59
CA LEU A 238 0.17 -15.96 -17.73
C LEU A 238 -0.18 -17.45 -17.74
N VAL A 239 -1.47 -17.80 -17.68
CA VAL A 239 -1.94 -19.19 -17.77
C VAL A 239 -1.57 -19.82 -19.11
N ASN A 240 -1.77 -19.09 -20.22
CA ASN A 240 -1.39 -19.58 -21.55
C ASN A 240 0.12 -19.82 -21.67
N GLU A 241 0.95 -18.86 -21.24
CA GLU A 241 2.41 -18.98 -21.29
C GLU A 241 2.89 -20.17 -20.46
N LEU A 242 2.37 -20.32 -19.23
CA LEU A 242 2.71 -21.43 -18.35
C LEU A 242 2.27 -22.78 -18.94
N SER A 243 1.05 -22.86 -19.49
CA SER A 243 0.53 -24.08 -20.12
C SER A 243 1.33 -24.49 -21.35
N CYS A 244 1.87 -23.51 -22.09
CA CYS A 244 2.77 -23.74 -23.22
C CYS A 244 4.23 -24.01 -22.82
N GLY A 245 4.55 -24.06 -21.52
CA GLY A 245 5.92 -24.27 -21.03
C GLY A 245 6.89 -23.13 -21.37
N GLN A 246 6.39 -21.90 -21.54
CA GLN A 246 7.24 -20.75 -21.87
C GLN A 246 8.06 -20.30 -20.65
N ILE A 247 9.33 -20.70 -20.61
CA ILE A 247 10.29 -20.36 -19.54
C ILE A 247 11.36 -19.36 -20.02
N ARG A 248 10.99 -18.47 -20.95
CA ARG A 248 11.92 -17.52 -21.56
C ARG A 248 12.48 -16.55 -20.52
N ARG A 249 13.79 -16.32 -20.58
CA ARG A 249 14.50 -15.40 -19.69
C ARG A 249 14.34 -13.96 -20.20
N ARG A 250 13.40 -13.21 -19.62
CA ARG A 250 13.15 -11.79 -19.94
C ARG A 250 13.22 -10.89 -18.71
N PRO A 251 14.40 -10.73 -18.09
CA PRO A 251 14.52 -9.87 -16.92
C PRO A 251 14.30 -8.40 -17.28
N THR A 252 13.50 -7.71 -16.48
CA THR A 252 13.35 -6.26 -16.51
C THR A 252 14.43 -5.58 -15.67
N GLU A 253 14.45 -4.25 -15.68
CA GLU A 253 15.41 -3.48 -14.90
C GLU A 253 15.38 -3.87 -13.42
N ASN A 254 16.56 -4.16 -12.85
CA ASN A 254 16.75 -4.64 -11.48
C ASN A 254 16.16 -6.03 -11.15
N ALA A 255 15.50 -6.73 -12.08
CA ALA A 255 14.92 -8.05 -11.80
C ALA A 255 15.98 -9.05 -11.32
N CYS A 256 17.17 -9.02 -11.92
CA CYS A 256 18.28 -9.91 -11.52
C CYS A 256 18.94 -9.53 -10.19
N LYS A 257 18.78 -8.29 -9.70
CA LYS A 257 19.47 -7.80 -8.50
C LYS A 257 19.06 -8.53 -7.22
N PHE A 258 17.80 -8.98 -7.19
CA PHE A 258 17.19 -9.67 -6.05
C PHE A 258 16.74 -11.09 -6.43
N CYS A 259 17.31 -11.67 -7.50
CA CYS A 259 16.95 -12.99 -7.97
C CYS A 259 17.94 -14.04 -7.45
N ASP A 260 17.47 -14.92 -6.56
CA ASP A 260 18.28 -16.01 -6.01
C ASP A 260 18.72 -17.03 -7.08
N TYR A 261 18.02 -17.07 -8.21
CA TYR A 261 18.29 -17.98 -9.33
C TYR A 261 19.25 -17.40 -10.39
N ALA A 262 19.86 -16.24 -10.14
CA ALA A 262 20.79 -15.62 -11.09
C ALA A 262 21.94 -16.56 -11.49
N SER A 263 22.43 -17.37 -10.54
CA SER A 263 23.50 -18.37 -10.74
C SER A 263 23.09 -19.55 -11.62
N ILE A 264 21.79 -19.84 -11.73
CA ILE A 264 21.24 -20.92 -12.58
C ILE A 264 20.84 -20.37 -13.95
N CYS A 265 20.28 -19.16 -13.97
CA CYS A 265 19.71 -18.53 -15.16
C CYS A 265 20.77 -18.24 -16.24
N TRP A 266 22.01 -17.93 -15.84
CA TRP A 266 23.16 -17.59 -16.71
C TRP A 266 22.83 -16.52 -17.77
N TYR A 267 21.84 -15.67 -17.50
CA TYR A 267 21.40 -14.64 -18.43
C TYR A 267 22.41 -13.49 -18.46
N LYS A 268 23.22 -13.45 -19.51
CA LYS A 268 24.18 -12.36 -19.81
C LYS A 268 23.61 -11.32 -20.80
N GLY A 269 22.31 -11.39 -21.06
CA GLY A 269 21.65 -10.63 -22.10
C GLY A 269 21.23 -9.22 -21.69
N LYS A 270 20.55 -8.54 -22.60
CA LYS A 270 20.05 -7.17 -22.43
C LYS A 270 18.83 -7.14 -21.50
N VAL A 271 18.64 -6.02 -20.81
CA VAL A 271 17.41 -5.74 -20.06
C VAL A 271 16.25 -5.58 -21.05
N TYR A 272 15.08 -6.12 -20.70
CA TYR A 272 13.84 -5.89 -21.45
C TYR A 272 12.99 -4.83 -20.78
N ASP A 273 12.24 -4.10 -21.59
CA ASP A 273 11.10 -3.35 -21.09
C ASP A 273 10.04 -4.30 -20.52
N PRO A 274 9.29 -3.88 -19.49
CA PRO A 274 8.13 -4.63 -19.03
C PRO A 274 7.22 -4.96 -20.21
N LEU A 275 6.82 -6.23 -20.32
CA LEU A 275 5.85 -6.63 -21.32
C LEU A 275 4.55 -5.89 -21.05
N ALA A 276 4.06 -5.14 -22.04
CA ALA A 276 2.66 -4.80 -22.10
C ALA A 276 1.92 -6.12 -22.33
N ILE A 277 1.37 -6.69 -21.26
CA ILE A 277 0.66 -7.98 -21.33
C ILE A 277 -0.69 -7.82 -22.03
N SER A 278 -1.19 -6.58 -22.13
CA SER A 278 -2.35 -6.22 -22.93
C SER A 278 -1.94 -5.27 -24.07
N ASP A 279 -2.28 -5.65 -25.31
CA ASP A 279 -2.17 -4.81 -26.51
C ASP A 279 -3.33 -3.82 -26.65
N ARG A 280 -4.32 -3.91 -25.76
CA ARG A 280 -5.45 -2.99 -25.75
C ARG A 280 -5.04 -1.75 -24.97
N ASP A 281 -5.28 -0.58 -25.55
CA ASP A 281 -5.37 0.69 -24.82
C ASP A 281 -6.57 0.64 -23.85
N ILE A 282 -6.46 -0.17 -22.79
CA ILE A 282 -7.45 -0.20 -21.73
C ILE A 282 -7.20 1.06 -20.90
N SER A 283 -7.90 2.13 -21.25
CA SER A 283 -7.99 3.30 -20.38
C SER A 283 -8.55 2.85 -19.04
N LEU A 284 -7.70 2.74 -18.02
CA LEU A 284 -8.11 2.32 -16.66
C LEU A 284 -8.98 3.37 -15.94
N THR A 285 -9.25 4.48 -16.60
CA THR A 285 -10.09 5.56 -16.10
C THR A 285 -11.44 5.57 -16.83
N THR A 286 -12.48 6.09 -16.19
CA THR A 286 -13.74 6.42 -16.86
C THR A 286 -13.45 7.42 -17.98
N GLU A 287 -13.89 7.13 -19.21
CA GLU A 287 -13.91 8.16 -20.26
C GLU A 287 -14.86 9.26 -19.79
N VAL A 288 -14.35 10.49 -19.76
CA VAL A 288 -15.20 11.65 -19.49
C VAL A 288 -15.76 12.02 -20.85
N GLU A 289 -17.02 11.72 -21.12
CA GLU A 289 -17.74 12.38 -22.20
C GLU A 289 -17.55 13.89 -22.02
N ALA A 290 -17.01 14.53 -23.06
CA ALA A 290 -16.71 15.95 -23.09
C ALA A 290 -18.00 16.80 -23.07
#